data_AF-X1FX40-F1
#
_entry.id   AF-X1FX40-F1
#
_cell.length_a   1.000
_cell.length_b   1.000
_cell.length_c   1.000
_cell.angle_alpha   90.00
_cell.angle_beta   90.00
_cell.angle_gamma   90.00
#
_symmetry.space_group_name_H-M   'P 1'
#
loop_
_entity.id
_entity.type
_entity.pdbx_description
1 polymer ?
#
loop_
_entity_poly.entity_id
_entity_poly.type
_entity_poly.pdbx_seq_one_letter_code
_entity_poly.pdbx_strand_id
1 'polypeptide(L)'
;MNKAHMLDDLVLKVEYNEDQKSRIESLQTLIELNLLNTDHINFLEDLAIGDTNIDIRRLALNFLINQFHEKVGLLIEWILQFERSPRIITTVTGILSQRNQDLLKMHIIKFLDEKVKDNRNLSLKNYNKELSKWFEYKPLDSLSSKELINIYLNYKFIVNLESSLSFRKPEFQ
;
A
#
# COMPACT_ATOMS: atom_id res chain seq x y z
N MET A 1 26.83 25.09 -7.03
CA MET A 1 25.70 24.28 -7.53
C MET A 1 24.42 24.86 -6.97
N ASN A 2 23.48 25.27 -7.82
CA ASN A 2 22.19 25.83 -7.36
C ASN A 2 21.28 24.68 -6.88
N LYS A 3 20.41 24.95 -5.91
CA LYS A 3 19.42 24.00 -5.38
C LYS A 3 18.52 23.41 -6.47
N ALA A 4 18.16 24.22 -7.47
CA ALA A 4 17.37 23.78 -8.62
C ALA A 4 18.12 22.72 -9.46
N HIS A 5 19.36 23.00 -9.85
CA HIS A 5 20.19 22.02 -10.57
C HIS A 5 20.38 20.72 -9.78
N MET A 6 20.57 20.81 -8.46
CA MET A 6 20.69 19.62 -7.61
C MET A 6 19.41 18.79 -7.58
N LEU A 7 18.26 19.44 -7.50
CA LEU A 7 16.95 18.77 -7.56
C LEU A 7 16.80 18.03 -8.89
N ASP A 8 17.03 18.71 -10.01
CA ASP A 8 16.92 18.11 -11.35
C ASP A 8 17.87 16.92 -11.51
N ASP A 9 19.14 17.07 -11.12
CA ASP A 9 20.13 16.00 -11.21
C ASP A 9 19.74 14.77 -10.38
N LEU A 10 19.18 14.98 -9.19
CA LEU A 10 18.75 13.89 -8.31
C LEU A 10 17.49 13.21 -8.82
N VAL A 11 16.51 13.97 -9.35
CA VAL A 11 15.30 13.40 -9.97
C VAL A 11 15.70 12.53 -11.16
N LEU A 12 16.56 13.02 -12.06
CA LEU A 12 17.07 12.24 -13.19
C LEU A 12 17.77 10.95 -12.75
N LYS A 13 18.55 11.00 -11.66
CA LYS A 13 19.17 9.81 -11.10
C LYS A 13 18.16 8.80 -10.56
N VAL A 14 17.08 9.27 -9.93
CA VAL A 14 16.02 8.36 -9.46
C VAL A 14 15.29 7.72 -10.64
N GLU A 15 14.99 8.46 -11.69
CA GLU A 15 14.20 7.95 -12.83
C GLU A 15 15.00 7.03 -13.76
N TYR A 16 16.25 7.39 -14.07
CA TYR A 16 16.95 6.79 -15.21
C TYR A 16 18.23 6.02 -14.86
N ASN A 17 18.70 6.04 -13.62
CA ASN A 17 19.90 5.30 -13.26
C ASN A 17 19.59 3.79 -13.18
N GLU A 18 20.44 2.95 -13.76
CA GLU A 18 20.29 1.49 -13.70
C GLU A 18 20.68 0.93 -12.31
N ASP A 19 21.61 1.60 -11.62
CA ASP A 19 22.04 1.20 -10.29
C ASP A 19 20.97 1.55 -9.24
N GLN A 20 20.27 0.50 -8.78
CA GLN A 20 19.23 0.59 -7.77
C GLN A 20 19.69 1.25 -6.47
N LYS A 21 20.95 1.06 -6.08
CA LYS A 21 21.50 1.68 -4.87
C LYS A 21 21.59 3.19 -5.04
N SER A 22 22.16 3.65 -6.15
CA SER A 22 22.24 5.08 -6.47
C SER A 22 20.87 5.74 -6.58
N ARG A 23 19.87 5.05 -7.14
CA ARG A 23 18.47 5.56 -7.18
C ARG A 23 17.92 5.76 -5.76
N ILE A 24 18.07 4.77 -4.88
CA ILE A 24 17.62 4.85 -3.48
C ILE A 24 18.30 6.00 -2.75
N GLU A 25 19.63 6.11 -2.84
CA GLU A 25 20.41 7.17 -2.19
C GLU A 25 20.01 8.56 -2.72
N SER A 26 19.71 8.68 -4.01
CA SER A 26 19.25 9.93 -4.61
C SER A 26 17.88 10.34 -4.08
N LEU A 27 16.92 9.40 -3.99
CA LEU A 27 15.60 9.67 -3.41
C LEU A 27 15.68 10.03 -1.92
N GLN A 28 16.53 9.35 -1.15
CA GLN A 28 16.79 9.70 0.24
C GLN A 28 17.34 11.11 0.37
N THR A 29 18.31 11.48 -0.48
CA THR A 29 18.88 12.83 -0.51
C THR A 29 17.83 13.90 -0.84
N LEU A 30 16.95 13.64 -1.82
CA LEU A 30 15.82 14.52 -2.15
C LEU A 30 14.92 14.78 -0.93
N ILE A 31 14.64 13.72 -0.16
CA ILE A 31 13.78 13.74 1.04
C ILE A 31 14.47 14.46 2.20
N GLU A 32 15.71 14.08 2.53
CA GLU A 32 16.47 14.61 3.67
C GLU A 32 16.76 16.11 3.53
N LEU A 33 17.04 16.57 2.30
CA LEU A 33 17.27 17.97 2.01
C LEU A 33 15.97 18.77 1.78
N ASN A 34 14.81 18.14 1.94
CA ASN A 34 13.49 18.73 1.73
C ASN A 34 13.40 19.50 0.41
N LEU A 35 13.84 18.85 -0.68
CA LEU A 35 13.84 19.46 -2.02
C LEU A 35 12.50 19.25 -2.75
N LEU A 36 11.74 18.24 -2.32
CA LEU A 36 10.46 17.87 -2.91
C LEU A 36 9.34 18.72 -2.33
N ASN A 37 8.44 19.17 -3.20
CA ASN A 37 7.26 19.98 -2.86
C ASN A 37 6.01 19.39 -3.52
N THR A 38 4.90 20.11 -3.50
CA THR A 38 3.62 19.64 -4.05
C THR A 38 3.66 19.37 -5.56
N ASP A 39 4.56 20.00 -6.31
CA ASP A 39 4.70 19.82 -7.75
C ASP A 39 5.33 18.45 -8.10
N HIS A 40 5.93 17.80 -7.11
CA HIS A 40 6.59 16.50 -7.25
C HIS A 40 5.71 15.33 -6.77
N ILE A 41 4.44 15.57 -6.43
CA ILE A 41 3.55 14.51 -5.96
C ILE A 41 3.39 13.43 -7.04
N ASN A 42 3.11 13.79 -8.29
CA ASN A 42 2.94 12.82 -9.37
C ASN A 42 4.18 11.94 -9.56
N PHE A 43 5.37 12.55 -9.57
CA PHE A 43 6.64 11.83 -9.62
C PHE A 43 6.74 10.78 -8.49
N LEU A 44 6.40 11.17 -7.26
CA LEU A 44 6.43 10.26 -6.13
C LEU A 44 5.33 9.19 -6.20
N GLU A 45 4.15 9.50 -6.72
CA GLU A 45 3.06 8.54 -6.93
C GLU A 45 3.45 7.48 -7.97
N ASP A 46 4.08 7.91 -9.06
CA ASP A 46 4.62 7.02 -10.10
C ASP A 46 5.66 6.07 -9.50
N LEU A 47 6.57 6.57 -8.66
CA LEU A 47 7.52 5.72 -7.93
C LEU A 47 6.82 4.78 -6.95
N ALA A 48 5.83 5.26 -6.20
CA ALA A 48 5.11 4.49 -5.20
C ALA A 48 4.35 3.30 -5.80
N ILE A 49 3.75 3.49 -6.98
CA ILE A 49 2.92 2.48 -7.65
C ILE A 49 3.75 1.62 -8.61
N GLY A 50 4.55 2.26 -9.47
CA GLY A 50 5.11 1.64 -10.66
C GLY A 50 6.55 1.16 -10.55
N ASP A 51 7.33 1.61 -9.56
CA ASP A 51 8.73 1.21 -9.47
C ASP A 51 8.89 -0.29 -9.18
N THR A 52 9.87 -0.95 -9.80
CA THR A 52 10.12 -2.38 -9.57
C THR A 52 10.87 -2.61 -8.25
N ASN A 53 11.58 -1.59 -7.75
CA ASN A 53 12.33 -1.64 -6.52
C ASN A 53 11.44 -1.29 -5.32
N ILE A 54 11.21 -2.29 -4.48
CA ILE A 54 10.34 -2.14 -3.32
C ILE A 54 10.79 -1.07 -2.32
N ASP A 55 12.09 -0.83 -2.19
CA ASP A 55 12.60 0.16 -1.24
C ASP A 55 12.38 1.59 -1.74
N ILE A 56 12.46 1.82 -3.06
CA ILE A 56 12.06 3.09 -3.68
C ILE A 56 10.57 3.33 -3.47
N ARG A 57 9.73 2.34 -3.77
CA ARG A 57 8.28 2.44 -3.54
C ARG A 57 7.96 2.79 -2.08
N ARG A 58 8.63 2.15 -1.12
CA ARG A 58 8.44 2.39 0.32
C ARG A 58 8.89 3.79 0.74
N LEU A 59 10.03 4.26 0.24
CA LEU A 59 10.53 5.61 0.51
C LEU A 59 9.56 6.67 -0.01
N ALA A 60 9.12 6.52 -1.28
CA ALA A 60 8.15 7.42 -1.88
C ALA A 60 6.83 7.45 -1.09
N LEU A 61 6.28 6.28 -0.75
CA LEU A 61 5.06 6.18 0.06
C LEU A 61 5.20 6.79 1.45
N ASN A 62 6.32 6.50 2.12
CA ASN A 62 6.57 7.06 3.43
C ASN A 62 6.64 8.59 3.39
N PHE A 63 7.31 9.15 2.38
CA PHE A 63 7.38 10.59 2.21
C PHE A 63 6.02 11.20 1.86
N LEU A 64 5.32 10.65 0.86
CA LEU A 64 3.99 11.08 0.42
C LEU A 64 2.98 11.11 1.58
N ILE A 65 2.87 10.03 2.33
CA ILE A 65 1.91 9.93 3.43
C ILE A 65 2.32 10.85 4.59
N ASN A 66 3.61 11.04 4.88
CA ASN A 66 4.01 11.92 5.98
C ASN A 66 3.91 13.42 5.64
N GLN A 67 4.18 13.80 4.38
CA GLN A 67 4.24 15.22 3.98
C GLN A 67 2.96 15.71 3.29
N PHE A 68 2.26 14.83 2.56
CA PHE A 68 1.14 15.20 1.69
C PHE A 68 -0.12 14.36 1.94
N HIS A 69 -0.35 13.91 3.17
CA HIS A 69 -1.47 13.00 3.52
C HIS A 69 -2.84 13.45 3.00
N GLU A 70 -3.13 14.76 2.99
CA GLU A 70 -4.39 15.33 2.49
C GLU A 70 -4.58 15.16 0.98
N LYS A 71 -3.48 14.98 0.23
CA LYS A 71 -3.48 14.88 -1.23
C LYS A 71 -3.40 13.44 -1.75
N VAL A 72 -3.00 12.49 -0.91
CA VAL A 72 -2.72 11.09 -1.32
C VAL A 72 -3.78 10.09 -0.89
N GLY A 73 -5.00 10.56 -0.59
CA GLY A 73 -6.11 9.70 -0.15
C GLY A 73 -6.46 8.61 -1.19
N LEU A 74 -6.50 8.97 -2.47
CA LEU A 74 -6.76 8.01 -3.56
C LEU A 74 -5.65 6.97 -3.70
N LEU A 75 -4.39 7.38 -3.55
CA LEU A 75 -3.24 6.48 -3.53
C LEU A 75 -3.34 5.47 -2.37
N ILE A 76 -3.65 5.96 -1.16
CA ILE A 76 -3.84 5.10 0.02
C ILE A 76 -4.95 4.09 -0.23
N GLU A 77 -6.10 4.54 -0.75
CA GLU A 77 -7.22 3.66 -1.07
C GLU A 77 -6.82 2.60 -2.11
N TRP A 78 -6.14 3.02 -3.18
CA TRP A 78 -5.65 2.11 -4.21
C TRP A 78 -4.72 1.04 -3.63
N ILE A 79 -3.77 1.41 -2.76
CA ILE A 79 -2.85 0.46 -2.14
C ILE A 79 -3.61 -0.53 -1.27
N LEU A 80 -4.50 -0.03 -0.40
CA LEU A 80 -5.26 -0.92 0.48
C LEU A 80 -6.16 -1.87 -0.32
N GLN A 81 -6.67 -1.46 -1.49
CA GLN A 81 -7.50 -2.31 -2.33
C GLN A 81 -6.70 -3.30 -3.19
N PHE A 82 -5.67 -2.84 -3.89
CA PHE A 82 -5.07 -3.56 -5.02
C PHE A 82 -3.64 -4.03 -4.80
N GLU A 83 -2.90 -3.43 -3.87
CA GLU A 83 -1.52 -3.84 -3.61
C GLU A 83 -1.46 -5.30 -3.15
N ARG A 84 -0.45 -6.02 -3.66
CA ARG A 84 -0.20 -7.43 -3.35
C ARG A 84 1.04 -7.63 -2.50
N SER A 85 1.99 -6.71 -2.55
CA SER A 85 3.23 -6.75 -1.79
C SER A 85 2.96 -6.57 -0.30
N PRO A 86 3.21 -7.61 0.53
CA PRO A 86 2.98 -7.50 1.98
C PRO A 86 3.81 -6.39 2.61
N ARG A 87 5.04 -6.16 2.11
CA ARG A 87 5.94 -5.11 2.60
C ARG A 87 5.41 -3.70 2.32
N ILE A 88 4.74 -3.47 1.18
CA ILE A 88 4.10 -2.18 0.89
C ILE A 88 2.88 -1.99 1.77
N ILE A 89 2.02 -3.01 1.86
CA ILE A 89 0.81 -2.97 2.69
C ILE A 89 1.18 -2.66 4.14
N THR A 90 2.13 -3.39 4.72
CA THR A 90 2.54 -3.18 6.13
C THR A 90 3.18 -1.81 6.34
N THR A 91 3.90 -1.28 5.35
CA THR A 91 4.44 0.10 5.40
C THR A 91 3.29 1.11 5.49
N VAL A 92 2.31 1.05 4.59
CA VAL A 92 1.18 2.00 4.58
C VAL A 92 0.31 1.87 5.83
N THR A 93 -0.06 0.64 6.23
CA THR A 93 -0.85 0.45 7.47
C THR A 93 -0.07 0.90 8.70
N GLY A 94 1.25 0.70 8.73
CA GLY A 94 2.11 1.14 9.82
C GLY A 94 2.13 2.67 9.96
N ILE A 95 2.38 3.39 8.86
CA ILE A 95 2.40 4.86 8.85
C ILE A 95 1.03 5.40 9.27
N LEU A 96 -0.05 4.90 8.67
CA LEU A 96 -1.40 5.39 8.96
C LEU A 96 -1.84 5.06 10.39
N SER A 97 -1.42 3.93 10.95
CA SER A 97 -1.74 3.58 12.34
C SER A 97 -1.19 4.58 13.35
N GLN A 98 -0.09 5.26 13.01
CA GLN A 98 0.57 6.24 13.88
C GLN A 98 0.05 7.67 13.63
N ARG A 99 -0.36 7.98 12.40
CA ARG A 99 -0.68 9.35 11.96
C ARG A 99 -2.18 9.63 11.89
N ASN A 100 -2.96 8.68 11.38
CA ASN A 100 -4.37 8.87 11.09
C ASN A 100 -5.10 7.53 11.20
N GLN A 101 -5.25 7.08 12.45
CA GLN A 101 -5.84 5.79 12.78
C GLN A 101 -7.32 5.69 12.34
N ASP A 102 -8.04 6.82 12.33
CA ASP A 102 -9.43 6.88 11.89
C ASP A 102 -9.56 6.71 10.38
N LEU A 103 -8.70 7.38 9.59
CA LEU A 103 -8.64 7.19 8.14
C LEU A 103 -8.30 5.72 7.80
N LEU A 104 -7.32 5.14 8.49
CA LEU A 104 -6.97 3.72 8.31
C LEU A 104 -8.17 2.81 8.62
N LYS A 105 -8.84 3.05 9.75
CA LYS A 105 -10.02 2.30 10.17
C LYS A 105 -11.12 2.38 9.12
N MET A 106 -11.45 3.58 8.65
CA MET A 106 -12.44 3.82 7.61
C MET A 106 -12.15 3.02 6.33
N HIS A 107 -10.93 3.09 5.81
CA HIS A 107 -10.57 2.37 4.58
C HIS A 107 -10.57 0.84 4.76
N ILE A 108 -10.11 0.33 5.90
CA ILE A 108 -10.13 -1.12 6.17
C ILE A 108 -11.56 -1.63 6.31
N ILE A 109 -12.43 -0.90 7.01
CA ILE A 109 -13.84 -1.28 7.15
C ILE A 109 -14.53 -1.31 5.78
N LYS A 110 -14.36 -0.25 4.98
CA LYS A 110 -14.86 -0.21 3.60
C LYS A 110 -14.39 -1.41 2.79
N PHE A 111 -13.09 -1.71 2.81
CA PHE A 111 -12.51 -2.86 2.10
C PHE A 111 -13.12 -4.19 2.57
N LEU A 112 -13.18 -4.43 3.88
CA LEU A 112 -13.69 -5.70 4.42
C LEU A 112 -15.18 -5.86 4.12
N ASP A 113 -15.97 -4.81 4.27
CA ASP A 113 -17.41 -4.83 3.99
C ASP A 113 -17.69 -5.16 2.51
N GLU A 114 -16.97 -4.52 1.59
CA GLU A 114 -17.07 -4.79 0.15
C GLU A 114 -16.63 -6.22 -0.19
N LYS A 115 -15.50 -6.68 0.34
CA LYS A 115 -14.89 -7.96 -0.05
C LYS A 115 -15.56 -9.18 0.58
N VAL A 116 -16.08 -9.05 1.79
CA VAL A 116 -16.80 -10.16 2.45
C VAL A 116 -18.19 -10.36 1.85
N LYS A 117 -18.84 -9.30 1.38
CA LYS A 117 -20.12 -9.38 0.65
C LYS A 117 -19.97 -9.82 -0.81
N ASP A 118 -18.75 -9.74 -1.37
CA ASP A 118 -18.49 -10.17 -2.74
C ASP A 118 -18.47 -11.70 -2.87
N ASN A 119 -19.59 -12.25 -3.36
CA ASN A 119 -19.76 -13.68 -3.60
C ASN A 119 -19.17 -14.18 -4.93
N ARG A 120 -18.53 -13.31 -5.73
CA ARG A 120 -17.96 -13.70 -7.03
C ARG A 120 -16.68 -14.52 -6.88
N ASN A 121 -15.95 -14.35 -5.77
CA ASN A 121 -14.76 -15.15 -5.51
C ASN A 121 -15.13 -16.49 -4.86
N LEU A 122 -15.40 -17.50 -5.70
CA LEU A 122 -15.85 -18.82 -5.26
C LEU A 122 -14.84 -19.52 -4.34
N SER A 123 -13.53 -19.29 -4.50
CA SER A 123 -12.51 -19.93 -3.65
C SER A 123 -12.54 -19.39 -2.22
N LEU A 124 -12.97 -18.14 -2.02
CA LEU A 124 -13.08 -17.52 -0.70
C LEU A 124 -14.48 -17.60 -0.09
N LYS A 125 -15.45 -18.23 -0.78
CA LYS A 125 -16.86 -18.22 -0.36
C LYS A 125 -17.07 -18.70 1.08
N ASN A 126 -16.42 -19.79 1.47
CA ASN A 126 -16.55 -20.32 2.84
C ASN A 126 -15.90 -19.39 3.86
N TYR A 127 -14.72 -18.86 3.56
CA TYR A 127 -14.02 -17.91 4.43
C TYR A 127 -14.83 -16.62 4.63
N ASN A 128 -15.33 -16.04 3.54
CA ASN A 128 -16.21 -14.87 3.57
C ASN A 128 -17.49 -15.14 4.37
N LYS A 129 -18.11 -16.32 4.22
CA LYS A 129 -19.30 -16.69 4.99
C LYS A 129 -19.03 -16.72 6.50
N GLU A 130 -17.91 -17.30 6.92
CA GLU A 130 -17.55 -17.34 8.35
C GLU A 130 -17.16 -15.96 8.89
N LEU A 131 -16.45 -15.14 8.11
CA LEU A 131 -16.20 -13.74 8.46
C LEU A 131 -17.49 -12.94 8.60
N SER A 132 -18.43 -13.09 7.66
CA SER A 132 -19.72 -12.40 7.70
C SER A 132 -20.50 -12.73 8.97
N LYS A 133 -20.60 -14.02 9.32
CA LYS A 133 -21.22 -14.45 10.58
C LYS A 133 -20.51 -13.81 11.78
N TRP A 134 -19.18 -13.82 11.80
CA TRP A 134 -18.43 -13.23 12.89
C TRP A 134 -18.69 -11.72 13.03
N PHE A 135 -18.83 -11.00 11.92
CA PHE A 135 -19.19 -9.59 11.90
C PHE A 135 -20.63 -9.30 12.34
N GLU A 136 -21.56 -10.26 12.23
CA GLU A 136 -22.90 -10.15 12.83
C GLU A 136 -22.83 -10.15 14.36
N TYR A 137 -21.93 -10.94 14.96
CA TYR A 137 -21.70 -10.96 16.41
C TYR A 137 -20.82 -9.81 16.90
N LYS A 138 -19.83 -9.41 16.10
CA LYS A 138 -18.87 -8.35 16.43
C LYS A 138 -18.74 -7.38 15.24
N PRO A 139 -19.60 -6.34 15.17
CA PRO A 139 -19.63 -5.42 14.04
C PRO A 139 -18.28 -4.76 13.77
N LEU A 140 -17.96 -4.52 12.49
CA LEU A 140 -16.68 -3.94 12.06
C LEU A 140 -16.33 -2.64 12.81
N ASP A 141 -17.30 -1.76 13.03
CA ASP A 141 -17.10 -0.48 13.73
C ASP A 141 -16.73 -0.64 15.21
N SER A 142 -17.09 -1.77 15.82
CA SER A 142 -16.77 -2.10 17.23
C SER A 142 -15.33 -2.59 17.43
N LEU A 143 -14.63 -2.94 16.34
CA LEU A 143 -13.27 -3.46 16.40
C LEU A 143 -12.25 -2.34 16.66
N SER A 144 -11.22 -2.67 17.42
CA SER A 144 -10.03 -1.84 17.53
C SER A 144 -9.26 -1.82 16.21
N SER A 145 -8.49 -0.75 15.96
CA SER A 145 -7.69 -0.68 14.72
C SER A 145 -6.67 -1.80 14.61
N LYS A 146 -6.11 -2.27 15.74
CA LYS A 146 -5.22 -3.43 15.76
C LYS A 146 -5.92 -4.71 15.28
N GLU A 147 -7.14 -4.96 15.75
CA GLU A 147 -7.94 -6.10 15.28
C GLU A 147 -8.25 -5.98 13.78
N LEU A 148 -8.68 -4.80 13.33
CA LEU A 148 -8.99 -4.54 11.92
C LEU A 148 -7.78 -4.75 11.02
N ILE A 149 -6.62 -4.22 11.39
CA ILE A 149 -5.36 -4.43 10.65
C ILE A 149 -5.04 -5.93 10.57
N ASN A 150 -5.16 -6.67 11.66
CA ASN A 150 -4.88 -8.10 11.66
C ASN A 150 -5.84 -8.88 10.74
N ILE A 151 -7.14 -8.59 10.80
CA ILE A 151 -8.14 -9.22 9.93
C ILE A 151 -7.85 -8.90 8.46
N TYR A 152 -7.59 -7.63 8.16
CA TYR A 152 -7.26 -7.16 6.82
C TYR A 152 -5.99 -7.82 6.26
N LEU A 153 -4.91 -7.88 7.04
CA LEU A 153 -3.68 -8.53 6.63
C LEU A 153 -3.87 -10.03 6.41
N ASN A 154 -4.63 -10.71 7.29
CA ASN A 154 -4.97 -12.11 7.11
C ASN A 154 -5.81 -12.34 5.85
N TYR A 155 -6.79 -11.48 5.57
CA TYR A 155 -7.59 -11.53 4.35
C TYR A 155 -6.70 -11.42 3.12
N LYS A 156 -5.83 -10.40 3.06
CA LYS A 156 -4.88 -10.20 1.97
C LYS A 156 -3.94 -11.39 1.78
N PHE A 157 -3.45 -11.96 2.88
CA PHE A 157 -2.59 -13.14 2.86
C PHE A 157 -3.31 -14.36 2.25
N ILE A 158 -4.54 -14.64 2.69
CA ILE A 158 -5.34 -15.75 2.16
C ILE A 158 -5.63 -15.57 0.66
N VAL A 159 -6.03 -14.36 0.23
CA VAL A 159 -6.25 -14.04 -1.20
C VAL A 159 -4.99 -14.30 -2.03
N ASN A 160 -3.82 -13.89 -1.52
CA ASN A 160 -2.55 -14.09 -2.20
C ASN A 160 -2.15 -15.57 -2.28
N LEU A 161 -2.38 -16.33 -1.20
CA LEU A 161 -2.16 -17.79 -1.20
C LEU A 161 -3.05 -18.49 -2.22
N GLU A 162 -4.35 -18.23 -2.22
CA GLU A 162 -5.30 -18.81 -3.18
C GLU A 162 -4.89 -18.50 -4.62
N SER A 163 -4.50 -17.25 -4.89
CA SER A 163 -3.99 -16.85 -6.20
C SER A 163 -2.78 -17.70 -6.59
N SER A 164 -1.79 -17.87 -5.69
CA SER A 164 -0.59 -18.68 -5.97
C SER A 164 -0.86 -20.18 -6.18
N LEU A 165 -1.88 -20.74 -5.50
CA LEU A 165 -2.24 -22.16 -5.58
C LEU A 165 -3.07 -22.47 -6.83
N SER A 166 -3.91 -21.53 -7.26
CA SER A 166 -4.70 -21.68 -8.50
C SER A 166 -3.83 -21.80 -9.76
N PHE A 167 -2.64 -21.18 -9.77
CA PHE A 167 -1.64 -21.35 -10.84
C PHE A 167 -0.93 -22.72 -10.84
N ARG A 168 -1.10 -23.53 -9.78
CA ARG A 168 -0.38 -24.81 -9.61
C ARG A 168 -1.25 -26.04 -9.85
N LYS A 169 -2.50 -25.92 -10.32
CA LYS A 169 -3.25 -27.11 -10.74
C LYS A 169 -2.52 -27.75 -11.92
N PRO A 170 -1.96 -28.97 -11.78
CA PRO A 170 -1.38 -29.66 -12.91
C PRO A 170 -2.53 -29.97 -13.87
N GLU A 171 -2.36 -29.64 -15.14
CA GLU A 171 -3.18 -30.24 -16.19
C GLU A 171 -2.85 -31.74 -16.22
N PHE A 172 -3.55 -32.52 -15.42
CA PHE A 172 -3.64 -33.95 -15.66
C PHE A 172 -4.60 -34.11 -16.84
N GLN A 173 -4.01 -34.14 -18.05
CA GLN A 173 -4.63 -34.68 -19.26
C GLN A 173 -4.55 -36.21 -19.23
#